data_AF-A0A7Y6PRW4-F1
#
_entry.id   AF-A0A7Y6PRW4-F1
#
_cell.length_a   1.000
_cell.length_b   1.000
_cell.length_c   1.000
_cell.angle_alpha   90.00
_cell.angle_beta   90.00
_cell.angle_gamma   90.00
#
_symmetry.space_group_name_H-M   'P 1'
#
loop_
_entity.id
_entity.type
_entity.pdbx_description
1 polymer ?
#
loop_
_entity_poly.entity_id
_entity_poly.type
_entity_poly.pdbx_seq_one_letter_code
_entity_poly.pdbx_strand_id
1 'polypeptide(L)'
;MLRRTVLAALEIGVDSRDEDAARNALRKIDPIARGVAKRRLERALIDAALACDTAQVVSPSPEHVMRIAALAVAGKTPGDVGDLAGVMATYQSIGRKSLPRFPLFTVVAALLVAALVGGVAFYIATRPGPPSRTYVRVLPPPAADAYAKGGVPLSDPALDSLLGEQLTKLVIEGGRARDHAQNDLPGMLDKLHSAPAITGKPALAKAWDDVLATFARSVLIAQRPDGPSARERDDIRESVRAFSDALHQAGLAYFLEGRFKSGYPYIQAYRVEEVVFVVAGGAPRRVLSLRRLDTLNSSYAVLGMHDEDTGDPTLHLDRIDVAVASRILPTLAPDATYKLGDDEWMRWEPNKALGKTIGAVIRREYAEALGKDAAALTKIAELLVKRGDIIDEWRDKLGRHKIVFSSTDDLFIRPELLAALEGEVPNYQRKKVVEIDNSLAELGAPRIHARVHDLVAASVRRHEAQHAFDYDRDTELRYPQALADMLGAPHDMDGNEVALVRSARAELSGYLSQIANDPATPHASLWHLAGMVFDRNEWGSGECYAGVVVLEGLAKKLGMTTFQEPRFQRGVNRERFMEIAKLLAAQPDAKLREAATALWTELFGEPLTTIVDAKR
;
A
#
# COMPACT_ATOMS: atom_id res chain seq x y z
N MET A 1 -23.64 -46.77 -34.56
CA MET A 1 -24.78 -45.92 -34.93
C MET A 1 -24.84 -45.62 -36.43
N LEU A 2 -23.78 -45.04 -37.02
CA LEU A 2 -23.72 -44.70 -38.46
C LEU A 2 -24.08 -45.86 -39.41
N ARG A 3 -23.56 -47.07 -39.17
CA ARG A 3 -23.91 -48.29 -39.93
C ARG A 3 -25.42 -48.56 -39.93
N ARG A 4 -26.07 -48.49 -38.77
CA ARG A 4 -27.53 -48.68 -38.62
C ARG A 4 -28.31 -47.60 -39.38
N THR A 5 -27.84 -46.36 -39.36
CA THR A 5 -28.47 -45.24 -40.07
C THR A 5 -28.41 -45.38 -41.59
N VAL A 6 -27.25 -45.81 -42.12
CA VAL A 6 -27.09 -46.09 -43.55
C VAL A 6 -27.96 -47.28 -43.97
N LEU A 7 -28.01 -48.35 -43.16
CA LEU A 7 -28.89 -49.50 -43.42
C LEU A 7 -30.38 -49.10 -43.43
N ALA A 8 -30.82 -48.24 -42.51
CA ALA A 8 -32.20 -47.76 -42.48
C ALA A 8 -32.54 -46.84 -43.67
N ALA A 9 -31.57 -46.07 -44.17
CA ALA A 9 -31.73 -45.26 -45.37
C ALA A 9 -31.84 -46.15 -46.63
N LEU A 10 -30.99 -47.18 -46.74
CA LEU A 10 -31.07 -48.17 -47.81
C LEU A 10 -32.40 -48.93 -47.79
N GLU A 11 -32.91 -49.30 -46.61
CA GLU A 11 -34.23 -49.92 -46.47
C GLU A 11 -35.34 -49.05 -47.06
N ILE A 12 -35.33 -47.74 -46.78
CA ILE A 12 -36.31 -46.80 -47.33
C ILE A 12 -36.21 -46.74 -48.86
N GLY A 13 -34.99 -46.74 -49.42
CA GLY A 13 -34.79 -46.77 -50.86
C GLY A 13 -35.22 -48.08 -51.51
N VAL A 14 -34.98 -49.23 -50.87
CA VAL A 14 -35.45 -50.55 -51.33
C VAL A 14 -36.98 -50.61 -51.33
N ASP A 15 -37.63 -50.16 -50.25
CA ASP A 15 -39.09 -50.15 -50.14
C ASP A 15 -39.74 -49.21 -51.17
N SER A 16 -39.10 -48.09 -51.52
CA SER A 16 -39.60 -47.12 -52.51
C SER A 16 -39.12 -47.38 -53.94
N ARG A 17 -38.20 -48.33 -54.15
CA ARG A 17 -37.50 -48.59 -55.42
C ARG A 17 -36.82 -47.34 -56.01
N ASP A 18 -36.28 -46.48 -55.14
CA ASP A 18 -35.69 -45.19 -55.52
C ASP A 18 -34.44 -44.88 -54.66
N GLU A 19 -33.29 -44.72 -55.32
CA GLU A 19 -32.05 -44.35 -54.64
C GLU A 19 -32.13 -42.95 -54.02
N ASP A 20 -32.86 -42.03 -54.64
CA ASP A 20 -33.00 -40.67 -54.13
C ASP A 20 -33.82 -40.64 -52.84
N ALA A 21 -34.74 -41.59 -52.65
CA ALA A 21 -35.40 -41.80 -51.37
C ALA A 21 -34.41 -42.21 -50.26
N ALA A 22 -33.42 -43.07 -50.55
CA ALA A 22 -32.35 -43.40 -49.60
C ALA A 22 -31.46 -42.19 -49.29
N ARG A 23 -31.10 -41.39 -50.31
CA ARG A 23 -30.34 -40.14 -50.10
C ARG A 23 -31.13 -39.12 -49.28
N ASN A 24 -32.42 -38.96 -49.55
CA ASN A 24 -33.31 -38.05 -48.85
C ASN A 24 -33.61 -38.51 -47.41
N ALA A 25 -33.63 -39.82 -47.14
CA ALA A 25 -33.75 -40.37 -45.79
C ALA A 25 -32.63 -39.87 -44.86
N LEU A 26 -31.41 -39.68 -45.38
CA LEU A 26 -30.30 -39.11 -44.62
C LEU A 26 -30.43 -37.60 -44.35
N ARG A 27 -31.36 -36.88 -44.97
CA ARG A 27 -31.64 -35.48 -44.57
C ARG A 27 -32.34 -35.41 -43.21
N LYS A 28 -33.03 -36.47 -42.81
CA LYS A 28 -33.79 -36.57 -41.56
C LYS A 28 -32.94 -36.97 -40.35
N ILE A 29 -31.65 -37.27 -40.56
CA ILE A 29 -30.74 -37.68 -39.48
C ILE A 29 -29.94 -36.48 -38.95
N ASP A 30 -29.31 -36.70 -37.79
CA ASP A 30 -28.46 -35.75 -37.09
C ASP A 30 -27.49 -35.00 -38.04
N PRO A 31 -27.51 -33.64 -38.06
CA PRO A 31 -26.68 -32.83 -38.94
C PRO A 31 -25.18 -33.18 -38.88
N ILE A 32 -24.67 -33.52 -37.70
CA ILE A 32 -23.24 -33.81 -37.49
C ILE A 32 -22.88 -35.16 -38.10
N ALA A 33 -23.77 -36.15 -37.99
CA ALA A 33 -23.57 -37.48 -38.56
C ALA A 33 -23.87 -37.55 -40.07
N ARG A 34 -24.62 -36.57 -40.60
CA ARG A 34 -25.14 -36.56 -41.98
C ARG A 34 -24.05 -36.70 -43.03
N GLY A 35 -22.96 -35.93 -42.92
CA GLY A 35 -21.88 -35.96 -43.91
C GLY A 35 -21.15 -37.31 -43.97
N VAL A 36 -20.94 -37.96 -42.82
CA VAL A 36 -20.28 -39.27 -42.74
C VAL A 36 -21.21 -40.38 -43.23
N ALA A 37 -22.49 -40.33 -42.84
CA ALA A 37 -23.50 -41.28 -43.31
C ALA A 37 -23.71 -41.19 -44.82
N LYS A 38 -23.77 -39.97 -45.40
CA LYS A 38 -23.89 -39.77 -46.84
C LYS A 38 -22.72 -40.39 -47.60
N ARG A 39 -21.47 -40.07 -47.20
CA ARG A 39 -20.27 -40.65 -47.84
C ARG A 39 -20.26 -42.18 -47.78
N ARG A 40 -20.70 -42.76 -46.67
CA ARG A 40 -20.78 -44.21 -46.50
C ARG A 40 -21.89 -44.85 -47.34
N LEU A 41 -23.03 -44.18 -47.49
CA LEU A 41 -24.12 -44.61 -48.38
C LEU A 41 -23.67 -44.61 -49.84
N GLU A 42 -23.11 -43.49 -50.33
CA GLU A 42 -22.67 -43.36 -51.73
C GLU A 42 -21.62 -44.40 -52.08
N ARG A 43 -20.63 -44.62 -51.20
CA ARG A 43 -19.61 -45.66 -51.41
C ARG A 43 -20.24 -47.04 -51.53
N ALA A 44 -21.17 -47.39 -50.64
CA ALA A 44 -21.81 -48.70 -50.67
C ALA A 44 -22.66 -48.93 -51.94
N LEU A 45 -23.32 -47.88 -52.45
CA LEU A 45 -24.08 -47.94 -53.70
C LEU A 45 -23.16 -48.13 -54.91
N ILE A 46 -22.04 -47.40 -54.95
CA ILE A 46 -21.02 -47.55 -56.01
C ILE A 46 -20.44 -48.96 -56.01
N ASP A 47 -20.01 -49.46 -54.84
CA ASP A 47 -19.43 -50.79 -54.71
C ASP A 47 -20.43 -51.89 -55.13
N ALA A 48 -21.71 -51.71 -54.78
CA ALA A 48 -22.78 -52.63 -55.18
C ALA A 48 -23.07 -52.60 -56.69
N ALA A 49 -23.08 -51.42 -57.30
CA ALA A 49 -23.28 -51.28 -58.75
C ALA A 49 -22.13 -51.93 -59.53
N LEU A 50 -20.88 -51.74 -59.08
CA LEU A 50 -19.69 -52.39 -59.65
C LEU A 50 -19.74 -53.91 -59.50
N ALA A 51 -20.26 -54.42 -58.37
CA ALA A 51 -20.43 -55.85 -58.16
C ALA A 51 -21.46 -56.46 -59.14
N CYS A 52 -22.57 -55.76 -59.42
CA CYS A 52 -23.54 -56.19 -60.43
C CYS A 52 -22.95 -56.21 -61.85
N ASP A 53 -22.16 -55.20 -62.20
CA ASP A 53 -21.50 -55.10 -63.50
C ASP A 53 -20.48 -56.24 -63.70
N THR A 54 -19.68 -56.52 -62.66
CA THR A 54 -18.73 -57.64 -62.65
C THR A 54 -19.42 -59.00 -62.83
N ALA A 55 -20.60 -59.17 -62.23
CA ALA A 55 -21.41 -60.38 -62.37
C ALA A 55 -22.25 -60.43 -63.67
N GLN A 56 -22.07 -59.46 -64.58
CA GLN A 56 -22.80 -59.35 -65.85
C GLN A 56 -24.33 -59.36 -65.69
N VAL A 57 -24.84 -58.80 -64.60
CA VAL A 57 -26.29 -58.67 -64.37
C VAL A 57 -26.85 -57.66 -65.37
N VAL A 58 -27.62 -58.13 -66.35
CA VAL A 58 -28.18 -57.26 -67.40
C VAL A 58 -29.23 -56.33 -66.78
N SER A 59 -28.93 -55.02 -66.74
CA SER A 59 -29.81 -53.95 -66.24
C SER A 59 -30.36 -54.20 -64.83
N PRO A 60 -29.50 -54.22 -63.78
CA PRO A 60 -29.95 -54.47 -62.42
C PRO A 60 -30.92 -53.38 -61.97
N SER A 61 -32.04 -53.78 -61.36
CA SER A 61 -32.99 -52.81 -60.81
C SER A 61 -32.35 -52.03 -59.64
N PRO A 62 -32.72 -50.75 -59.42
CA PRO A 62 -32.20 -49.97 -58.29
C PRO A 62 -32.39 -50.65 -56.93
N GLU A 63 -33.50 -51.38 -56.74
CA GLU A 63 -33.75 -52.16 -55.53
C GLU A 63 -32.74 -53.29 -55.33
N HIS A 64 -32.27 -53.93 -56.40
CA HIS A 64 -31.26 -55.00 -56.33
C HIS A 64 -29.90 -54.45 -55.90
N VAL A 65 -29.46 -53.34 -56.52
CA VAL A 65 -28.23 -52.63 -56.15
C VAL A 65 -28.27 -52.17 -54.69
N MET A 66 -29.39 -51.60 -54.24
CA MET A 66 -29.55 -51.17 -52.84
C MET A 66 -29.56 -52.34 -51.84
N ARG A 67 -30.10 -53.52 -52.20
CA ARG A 67 -30.02 -54.73 -51.36
C ARG A 67 -28.58 -55.20 -51.20
N ILE A 68 -27.79 -55.21 -52.27
CA ILE A 68 -26.35 -55.56 -52.22
C ILE A 68 -25.58 -54.53 -51.39
N ALA A 69 -25.84 -53.23 -51.58
CA ALA A 69 -25.23 -52.17 -50.78
C ALA A 69 -25.57 -52.33 -49.28
N ALA A 70 -26.81 -52.72 -48.96
CA ALA A 70 -27.22 -52.97 -47.59
C ALA A 70 -26.53 -54.21 -47.00
N LEU A 71 -26.36 -55.28 -47.77
CA LEU A 71 -25.61 -56.47 -47.37
C LEU A 71 -24.13 -56.11 -47.10
N ALA A 72 -23.49 -55.34 -47.98
CA ALA A 72 -22.12 -54.86 -47.81
C ALA A 72 -21.97 -53.99 -46.55
N VAL A 73 -22.86 -53.01 -46.33
CA VAL A 73 -22.87 -52.19 -45.10
C VAL A 73 -23.15 -53.06 -43.86
N ALA A 74 -23.95 -54.12 -44.00
CA ALA A 74 -24.22 -55.11 -42.99
C ALA A 74 -23.12 -56.18 -42.86
N GLY A 75 -22.03 -56.11 -43.63
CA GLY A 75 -20.92 -57.08 -43.57
C GLY A 75 -21.36 -58.52 -43.89
N LYS A 76 -22.43 -58.67 -44.68
CA LYS A 76 -22.89 -59.96 -45.20
C LYS A 76 -22.56 -60.04 -46.68
N THR A 77 -22.02 -61.17 -47.11
CA THR A 77 -21.79 -61.44 -48.53
C THR A 77 -23.04 -62.07 -49.13
N PRO A 78 -23.67 -61.47 -50.15
CA PRO A 78 -24.56 -62.26 -51.00
C PRO A 78 -23.73 -63.39 -51.64
N GLY A 79 -24.36 -64.52 -51.95
CA GLY A 79 -23.71 -65.60 -52.70
C GLY A 79 -23.38 -65.14 -54.13
N ASP A 80 -24.10 -65.65 -55.12
CA ASP A 80 -24.05 -65.08 -56.46
C ASP A 80 -24.80 -63.73 -56.49
N VAL A 81 -24.13 -62.66 -56.92
CA VAL A 81 -24.73 -61.32 -57.06
C VAL A 81 -25.81 -61.30 -58.16
N GLY A 82 -25.72 -62.21 -59.13
CA GLY A 82 -26.73 -62.44 -60.17
C GLY A 82 -27.94 -63.26 -59.70
N ASP A 83 -27.88 -63.89 -58.52
CA ASP A 83 -29.02 -64.60 -57.94
C ASP A 83 -29.93 -63.62 -57.19
N LEU A 84 -30.91 -63.05 -57.91
CA LEU A 84 -31.89 -62.12 -57.33
C LEU A 84 -32.62 -62.71 -56.12
N ALA A 85 -32.98 -63.99 -56.18
CA ALA A 85 -33.71 -64.65 -55.10
C ALA A 85 -32.82 -64.85 -53.86
N GLY A 86 -31.57 -65.26 -54.06
CA GLY A 86 -30.57 -65.41 -53.02
C GLY A 86 -30.17 -64.09 -52.35
N VAL A 87 -29.98 -63.02 -53.13
CA VAL A 87 -29.74 -61.66 -52.61
C VAL A 87 -30.94 -61.17 -51.80
N MET A 88 -32.17 -61.39 -52.29
CA MET A 88 -33.38 -61.00 -51.56
C MET A 88 -33.54 -61.77 -50.24
N ALA A 89 -33.34 -63.09 -50.23
CA ALA A 89 -33.41 -63.90 -49.02
C ALA A 89 -32.34 -63.49 -47.99
N THR A 90 -31.11 -63.25 -48.46
CA THR A 90 -30.00 -62.79 -47.60
C THR A 90 -30.28 -61.39 -47.05
N TYR A 91 -30.85 -60.49 -47.86
CA TYR A 91 -31.26 -59.16 -47.42
C TYR A 91 -32.38 -59.22 -46.37
N GLN A 92 -33.39 -60.08 -46.53
CA GLN A 92 -34.43 -60.24 -45.51
C GLN A 92 -33.84 -60.69 -44.15
N SER A 93 -32.73 -61.44 -44.16
CA SER A 93 -32.03 -61.87 -42.94
C SER A 93 -31.30 -60.76 -42.17
N ILE A 94 -31.06 -59.56 -42.74
CA ILE A 94 -30.44 -58.46 -41.98
C ILE A 94 -31.45 -57.77 -41.03
N GLY A 95 -32.75 -57.98 -41.28
CA GLY A 95 -33.88 -57.45 -40.50
C GLY A 95 -34.03 -55.92 -40.62
N ARG A 96 -35.29 -55.45 -40.73
CA ARG A 96 -35.60 -54.03 -40.94
C ARG A 96 -34.91 -53.11 -39.93
N LYS A 97 -34.27 -52.05 -40.42
CA LYS A 97 -33.65 -51.02 -39.57
C LYS A 97 -34.44 -49.72 -39.67
N SER A 98 -34.75 -49.13 -38.52
CA SER A 98 -35.35 -47.79 -38.43
C SER A 98 -34.28 -46.72 -38.28
N LEU A 99 -34.55 -45.54 -38.87
CA LEU A 99 -33.73 -44.35 -38.66
C LEU A 99 -33.78 -43.95 -37.17
N PRO A 100 -32.64 -43.57 -36.56
CA PRO A 100 -32.64 -43.04 -35.21
C PRO A 100 -33.46 -41.74 -35.19
N ARG A 101 -34.48 -41.68 -34.31
CA ARG A 101 -35.36 -40.51 -34.14
C ARG A 101 -34.76 -39.41 -33.29
N PHE A 102 -33.69 -39.69 -32.56
CA PHE A 102 -33.07 -38.77 -31.60
C PHE A 102 -31.70 -38.28 -32.11
N PRO A 103 -31.44 -36.96 -32.13
CA PRO A 103 -30.19 -36.37 -32.61
C PRO A 103 -29.08 -36.51 -31.55
N LEU A 104 -28.66 -37.75 -31.29
CA LEU A 104 -27.71 -38.07 -30.21
C LEU A 104 -26.38 -37.33 -30.34
N PHE A 105 -25.86 -37.15 -31.56
CA PHE A 105 -24.56 -36.47 -31.76
C PHE A 105 -24.68 -34.97 -31.49
N THR A 106 -25.80 -34.36 -31.87
CA THR A 106 -26.11 -32.96 -31.56
C THR A 106 -26.25 -32.75 -30.06
N VAL A 107 -26.94 -33.66 -29.35
CA VAL A 107 -27.08 -33.58 -27.89
C VAL A 107 -25.74 -33.75 -27.18
N VAL A 108 -24.92 -34.72 -27.59
CA VAL A 108 -23.58 -34.91 -27.01
C VAL A 108 -22.67 -33.72 -27.29
N ALA A 109 -22.69 -33.17 -28.51
CA ALA A 109 -21.92 -31.97 -28.84
C ALA A 109 -22.38 -30.75 -28.02
N ALA A 110 -23.69 -30.55 -27.87
CA ALA A 110 -24.25 -29.49 -27.06
C ALA A 110 -23.85 -29.62 -25.58
N LEU A 111 -23.86 -30.84 -25.02
CA LEU A 111 -23.42 -31.11 -23.65
C LEU A 111 -21.92 -30.84 -23.46
N LEU A 112 -21.07 -31.20 -24.43
CA LEU A 112 -19.63 -30.90 -24.37
C LEU A 112 -19.35 -29.40 -24.43
N VAL A 113 -20.04 -28.67 -25.30
CA VAL A 113 -19.94 -27.20 -25.37
C VAL A 113 -20.43 -26.58 -24.07
N ALA A 114 -21.58 -27.04 -23.53
CA ALA A 114 -22.10 -26.56 -22.26
C ALA A 114 -21.14 -26.85 -21.09
N ALA A 115 -20.51 -28.03 -21.07
CA ALA A 115 -19.50 -28.37 -20.05
C ALA A 115 -18.25 -27.50 -20.16
N LEU A 116 -17.77 -27.23 -21.38
CA LEU A 116 -16.61 -26.36 -21.60
C LEU A 116 -16.90 -24.91 -21.20
N VAL A 117 -18.04 -24.37 -21.65
CA VAL A 117 -18.49 -23.01 -21.29
C VAL A 117 -18.75 -22.92 -19.78
N GLY A 118 -19.43 -23.92 -19.20
CA GLY A 118 -19.68 -24.00 -17.78
C GLY A 118 -18.39 -24.10 -16.95
N GLY A 119 -17.40 -24.87 -17.41
CA GLY A 119 -16.09 -24.97 -16.79
C GLY A 119 -15.29 -23.67 -16.83
N VAL A 120 -15.32 -22.96 -17.97
CA VAL A 120 -14.70 -21.63 -18.11
C VAL A 120 -15.41 -20.60 -17.22
N ALA A 121 -16.74 -20.58 -17.23
CA ALA A 121 -17.52 -19.67 -16.39
C ALA A 121 -17.30 -19.96 -14.90
N PHE A 122 -17.27 -21.23 -14.51
CA PHE A 122 -16.95 -21.65 -13.14
C PHE A 122 -15.54 -21.19 -12.76
N TYR A 123 -14.53 -21.46 -13.58
CA TYR A 123 -13.16 -21.00 -13.34
C TYR A 123 -13.07 -19.46 -13.20
N ILE A 124 -13.77 -18.70 -14.04
CA ILE A 124 -13.80 -17.23 -13.96
C ILE A 124 -14.54 -16.74 -12.70
N ALA A 125 -15.59 -17.46 -12.27
CA ALA A 125 -16.38 -17.10 -11.10
C ALA A 125 -15.70 -17.50 -9.78
N THR A 126 -14.93 -18.59 -9.78
CA THR A 126 -14.26 -19.11 -8.58
C THR A 126 -12.80 -18.75 -8.48
N ARG A 127 -12.18 -18.18 -9.53
CA ARG A 127 -10.83 -17.63 -9.40
C ARG A 127 -10.88 -16.51 -8.36
N PRO A 128 -9.98 -16.50 -7.38
CA PRO A 128 -9.80 -15.34 -6.53
C PRO A 128 -9.64 -14.11 -7.43
N GLY A 129 -10.32 -13.01 -7.08
CA GLY A 129 -10.03 -11.73 -7.72
C GLY A 129 -8.53 -11.40 -7.59
N PRO A 130 -8.03 -10.42 -8.37
CA PRO A 130 -6.66 -9.96 -8.17
C PRO A 130 -6.48 -9.60 -6.68
N PRO A 131 -5.36 -10.02 -6.07
CA PRO A 131 -5.10 -9.72 -4.67
C PRO A 131 -5.21 -8.22 -4.45
N SER A 132 -5.91 -7.84 -3.38
CA SER A 132 -6.12 -6.43 -3.09
C SER A 132 -4.79 -5.75 -2.84
N ARG A 133 -4.53 -4.66 -3.56
CA ARG A 133 -3.40 -3.76 -3.31
C ARG A 133 -3.72 -2.70 -2.26
N THR A 134 -4.97 -2.68 -1.79
CA THR A 134 -5.42 -1.81 -0.72
C THR A 134 -5.83 -2.64 0.48
N TYR A 135 -5.53 -2.15 1.67
CA TYR A 135 -6.11 -2.64 2.90
C TYR A 135 -6.74 -1.45 3.59
N VAL A 136 -8.06 -1.54 3.77
CA VAL A 136 -8.78 -0.56 4.58
C VAL A 136 -8.78 -1.12 6.00
N ARG A 137 -8.03 -0.45 6.88
CA ARG A 137 -8.08 -0.74 8.31
C ARG A 137 -9.52 -0.60 8.77
N VAL A 138 -10.00 -1.60 9.51
CA VAL A 138 -11.34 -1.55 10.09
C VAL A 138 -11.29 -0.60 11.28
N LEU A 139 -11.91 0.57 11.12
CA LEU A 139 -12.08 1.56 12.17
C LEU A 139 -13.51 1.48 12.73
N PRO A 140 -13.74 1.90 13.99
CA PRO A 140 -15.10 2.00 14.52
C PRO A 140 -15.93 2.99 13.70
N PRO A 141 -17.27 2.90 13.73
CA PRO A 141 -18.14 3.86 13.06
C PRO A 141 -17.83 5.30 13.51
N PRO A 142 -17.90 6.29 12.58
CA PRO A 142 -17.71 7.69 12.94
C PRO A 142 -18.70 8.18 14.00
N ALA A 143 -18.24 9.01 14.93
CA ALA A 143 -19.02 9.54 16.04
C ALA A 143 -18.68 11.02 16.31
N ALA A 144 -19.70 11.84 16.61
CA ALA A 144 -19.53 13.26 16.89
C ALA A 144 -18.72 13.53 18.18
N ASP A 145 -18.75 12.61 19.14
CA ASP A 145 -18.06 12.71 20.43
C ASP A 145 -16.67 12.04 20.43
N ALA A 146 -16.13 11.69 19.25
CA ALA A 146 -14.81 11.07 19.12
C ALA A 146 -13.68 11.91 19.74
N TYR A 147 -13.76 13.24 19.66
CA TYR A 147 -12.78 14.14 20.31
C TYR A 147 -12.81 14.09 21.84
N ALA A 148 -13.89 13.60 22.45
CA ALA A 148 -14.01 13.44 23.90
C ALA A 148 -13.76 12.01 24.37
N LYS A 149 -14.10 11.01 23.54
CA LYS A 149 -14.08 9.58 23.93
C LYS A 149 -13.06 8.72 23.18
N GLY A 150 -12.43 9.27 22.14
CA GLY A 150 -11.64 8.53 21.17
C GLY A 150 -12.53 7.92 20.08
N GLY A 151 -11.89 7.45 19.00
CA GLY A 151 -12.57 6.85 17.84
C GLY A 151 -12.43 7.67 16.57
N VAL A 152 -13.37 7.54 15.65
CA VAL A 152 -13.33 8.23 14.34
C VAL A 152 -14.27 9.42 14.38
N PRO A 153 -13.83 10.66 14.16
CA PRO A 153 -14.72 11.83 14.06
C PRO A 153 -15.53 11.85 12.76
N LEU A 154 -16.55 12.71 12.68
CA LEU A 154 -17.43 12.81 11.50
C LEU A 154 -16.73 13.51 10.32
N SER A 155 -16.74 12.91 9.13
CA SER A 155 -16.29 13.56 7.90
C SER A 155 -17.46 14.14 7.10
N ASP A 156 -17.21 15.25 6.39
CA ASP A 156 -18.16 15.93 5.50
C ASP A 156 -17.52 16.06 4.10
N PRO A 157 -18.00 15.32 3.08
CA PRO A 157 -17.42 15.36 1.74
C PRO A 157 -17.31 16.76 1.11
N ALA A 158 -18.20 17.69 1.50
CA ALA A 158 -18.12 19.06 1.00
C ALA A 158 -16.95 19.83 1.65
N LEU A 159 -16.66 19.58 2.93
CA LEU A 159 -15.47 20.10 3.60
C LEU A 159 -14.19 19.44 3.09
N ASP A 160 -14.22 18.13 2.76
CA ASP A 160 -13.08 17.46 2.12
C ASP A 160 -12.65 18.18 0.83
N SER A 161 -13.61 18.49 -0.05
CA SER A 161 -13.32 19.22 -1.30
C SER A 161 -12.90 20.67 -1.04
N LEU A 162 -13.55 21.36 -0.10
CA LEU A 162 -13.20 22.74 0.26
C LEU A 162 -11.75 22.84 0.75
N LEU A 163 -11.39 22.01 1.73
CA LEU A 163 -10.09 22.04 2.39
C LEU A 163 -8.98 21.38 1.56
N GLY A 164 -9.28 20.28 0.87
CA GLY A 164 -8.31 19.55 0.05
C GLY A 164 -8.00 20.22 -1.29
N GLU A 165 -9.00 20.83 -1.94
CA GLU A 165 -8.82 21.38 -3.30
C GLU A 165 -8.82 22.91 -3.33
N GLN A 166 -9.82 23.56 -2.74
CA GLN A 166 -10.01 25.01 -2.91
C GLN A 166 -9.05 25.81 -2.03
N LEU A 167 -8.85 25.39 -0.78
CA LEU A 167 -7.84 25.96 0.11
C LEU A 167 -6.42 25.72 -0.44
N THR A 168 -6.14 24.54 -1.01
CA THR A 168 -4.86 24.29 -1.71
C THR A 168 -4.61 25.30 -2.82
N LYS A 169 -5.63 25.58 -3.65
CA LYS A 169 -5.54 26.61 -4.70
C LYS A 169 -5.32 28.00 -4.13
N LEU A 170 -5.99 28.36 -3.02
CA LEU A 170 -5.75 29.63 -2.34
C LEU A 170 -4.29 29.78 -1.90
N VAL A 171 -3.70 28.75 -1.29
CA VAL A 171 -2.31 28.79 -0.84
C VAL A 171 -1.34 28.94 -2.02
N ILE A 172 -1.60 28.25 -3.13
CA ILE A 172 -0.84 28.38 -4.37
C ILE A 172 -0.95 29.82 -4.94
N GLU A 173 -2.15 30.39 -5.00
CA GLU A 173 -2.37 31.76 -5.45
C GLU A 173 -1.73 32.79 -4.51
N GLY A 174 -1.71 32.54 -3.20
CA GLY A 174 -0.98 33.36 -2.22
C GLY A 174 0.53 33.38 -2.48
N GLY A 175 1.12 32.22 -2.80
CA GLY A 175 2.51 32.13 -3.25
C GLY A 175 2.76 32.90 -4.55
N ARG A 176 1.87 32.75 -5.54
CA ARG A 176 1.94 33.50 -6.80
C ARG A 176 1.81 35.00 -6.58
N ALA A 177 0.91 35.45 -5.71
CA ALA A 177 0.73 36.86 -5.38
C ALA A 177 1.98 37.47 -4.74
N ARG A 178 2.75 36.68 -3.99
CA ARG A 178 4.05 37.14 -3.46
C ARG A 178 5.10 37.31 -4.55
N ASP A 179 5.20 36.34 -5.45
CA ASP A 179 6.32 36.24 -6.41
C ASP A 179 6.03 36.87 -7.79
N HIS A 180 4.76 37.06 -8.13
CA HIS A 180 4.31 37.44 -9.46
C HIS A 180 3.17 38.47 -9.40
N ALA A 181 3.20 39.42 -10.34
CA ALA A 181 2.16 40.46 -10.44
C ALA A 181 0.79 39.91 -10.88
N GLN A 182 0.74 38.77 -11.57
CA GLN A 182 -0.50 38.11 -11.99
C GLN A 182 -0.83 36.95 -11.06
N ASN A 183 -1.98 37.04 -10.39
CA ASN A 183 -2.54 36.02 -9.50
C ASN A 183 -4.07 36.20 -9.42
N ASP A 184 -4.78 35.20 -8.92
CA ASP A 184 -6.24 35.24 -8.67
C ASP A 184 -6.56 35.14 -7.16
N LEU A 185 -5.70 35.71 -6.31
CA LEU A 185 -5.91 35.63 -4.85
C LEU A 185 -7.25 36.25 -4.40
N PRO A 186 -7.65 37.46 -4.87
CA PRO A 186 -8.94 38.04 -4.49
C PRO A 186 -10.14 37.18 -4.94
N GLY A 187 -10.14 36.67 -6.18
CA GLY A 187 -11.22 35.83 -6.68
C GLY A 187 -11.34 34.50 -5.93
N MET A 188 -10.21 33.92 -5.54
CA MET A 188 -10.19 32.72 -4.68
C MET A 188 -10.72 33.00 -3.27
N LEU A 189 -10.40 34.15 -2.66
CA LEU A 189 -10.93 34.55 -1.35
C LEU A 189 -12.46 34.72 -1.40
N ASP A 190 -12.99 35.45 -2.39
CA ASP A 190 -14.45 35.65 -2.55
C ASP A 190 -15.22 34.34 -2.68
N LYS A 191 -14.64 33.39 -3.45
CA LYS A 191 -15.20 32.06 -3.61
C LYS A 191 -15.22 31.28 -2.29
N LEU A 192 -14.17 31.39 -1.49
CA LEU A 192 -14.06 30.68 -0.22
C LEU A 192 -14.91 31.29 0.89
N HIS A 193 -15.10 32.61 0.91
CA HIS A 193 -16.04 33.28 1.83
C HIS A 193 -17.49 32.83 1.59
N SER A 194 -17.85 32.54 0.34
CA SER A 194 -19.20 32.10 -0.05
C SER A 194 -19.39 30.57 -0.06
N ALA A 195 -18.44 29.80 0.47
CA ALA A 195 -18.44 28.34 0.39
C ALA A 195 -19.62 27.69 1.17
N PRO A 196 -20.56 26.98 0.49
CA PRO A 196 -21.75 26.43 1.13
C PRO A 196 -21.48 25.43 2.27
N ALA A 197 -20.34 24.75 2.25
CA ALA A 197 -19.94 23.79 3.28
C ALA A 197 -19.74 24.43 4.67
N ILE A 198 -19.54 25.76 4.71
CA ILE A 198 -19.27 26.53 5.92
C ILE A 198 -20.40 27.52 6.24
N THR A 199 -21.00 28.18 5.25
CA THR A 199 -21.95 29.29 5.49
C THR A 199 -23.20 28.91 6.30
N GLY A 200 -23.59 27.63 6.32
CA GLY A 200 -24.69 27.13 7.16
C GLY A 200 -24.34 26.91 8.63
N LYS A 201 -23.09 27.13 9.05
CA LYS A 201 -22.56 26.81 10.39
C LYS A 201 -21.94 28.06 11.03
N PRO A 202 -22.69 28.92 11.76
CA PRO A 202 -22.26 30.27 12.11
C PRO A 202 -20.91 30.39 12.84
N ALA A 203 -20.65 29.49 13.80
CA ALA A 203 -19.37 29.48 14.53
C ALA A 203 -18.19 29.13 13.62
N LEU A 204 -18.37 28.15 12.71
CA LEU A 204 -17.36 27.79 11.72
C LEU A 204 -17.17 28.91 10.69
N ALA A 205 -18.26 29.53 10.23
CA ALA A 205 -18.20 30.61 9.25
C ALA A 205 -17.38 31.79 9.77
N LYS A 206 -17.61 32.22 11.01
CA LYS A 206 -16.79 33.27 11.63
C LYS A 206 -15.31 32.90 11.69
N ALA A 207 -14.98 31.73 12.24
CA ALA A 207 -13.57 31.31 12.37
C ALA A 207 -12.90 31.12 11.00
N TRP A 208 -13.63 30.66 9.99
CA TRP A 208 -13.16 30.54 8.62
C TRP A 208 -12.87 31.91 7.98
N ASP A 209 -13.77 32.88 8.15
CA ASP A 209 -13.54 34.24 7.66
C ASP A 209 -12.31 34.88 8.32
N ASP A 210 -12.10 34.64 9.62
CA ASP A 210 -10.92 35.09 10.37
C ASP A 210 -9.63 34.45 9.80
N VAL A 211 -9.67 33.17 9.41
CA VAL A 211 -8.54 32.48 8.73
C VAL A 211 -8.24 33.10 7.38
N LEU A 212 -9.26 33.28 6.53
CA LEU A 212 -9.08 33.85 5.18
C LEU A 212 -8.53 35.28 5.24
N ALA A 213 -9.08 36.11 6.11
CA ALA A 213 -8.61 37.49 6.31
C ALA A 213 -7.17 37.53 6.82
N THR A 214 -6.81 36.63 7.73
CA THR A 214 -5.45 36.54 8.28
C THR A 214 -4.46 36.04 7.23
N PHE A 215 -4.80 35.00 6.47
CA PHE A 215 -3.98 34.51 5.36
C PHE A 215 -3.71 35.61 4.32
N ALA A 216 -4.74 36.35 3.91
CA ALA A 216 -4.60 37.46 2.97
C ALA A 216 -3.61 38.54 3.49
N ARG A 217 -3.71 38.91 4.77
CA ARG A 217 -2.75 39.83 5.40
C ARG A 217 -1.35 39.24 5.44
N SER A 218 -1.20 37.96 5.78
CA SER A 218 0.09 37.27 5.82
C SER A 218 0.77 37.22 4.45
N VAL A 219 0.02 37.13 3.35
CA VAL A 219 0.57 37.22 1.98
C VAL A 219 1.16 38.61 1.72
N LEU A 220 0.48 39.68 2.14
CA LEU A 220 1.00 41.05 2.02
C LEU A 220 2.25 41.26 2.88
N ILE A 221 2.27 40.71 4.09
CA ILE A 221 3.43 40.74 4.99
C ILE A 221 4.63 40.02 4.36
N ALA A 222 4.40 38.89 3.68
CA ALA A 222 5.45 38.13 3.01
C ALA A 222 6.12 38.87 1.84
N GLN A 223 5.49 39.92 1.31
CA GLN A 223 6.06 40.78 0.27
C GLN A 223 7.01 41.85 0.84
N ARG A 224 6.99 42.08 2.16
CA ARG A 224 7.84 43.11 2.77
C ARG A 224 9.32 42.67 2.78
N PRO A 225 10.28 43.59 2.60
CA PRO A 225 11.70 43.25 2.61
C PRO A 225 12.21 42.67 3.94
N ASP A 226 11.60 43.06 5.06
CA ASP A 226 11.91 42.61 6.42
C ASP A 226 11.20 41.30 6.80
N GLY A 227 10.24 40.85 5.99
CA GLY A 227 9.45 39.65 6.24
C GLY A 227 8.52 39.77 7.47
N PRO A 228 7.94 38.66 7.94
CA PRO A 228 7.06 38.65 9.10
C PRO A 228 7.85 38.71 10.42
N SER A 229 7.39 39.60 11.31
CA SER A 229 7.76 39.60 12.74
C SER A 229 7.29 38.32 13.44
N ALA A 230 7.76 38.07 14.66
CA ALA A 230 7.33 36.91 15.45
C ALA A 230 5.80 36.89 15.66
N ARG A 231 5.22 38.01 16.11
CA ARG A 231 3.78 38.12 16.34
C ARG A 231 2.94 37.84 15.08
N GLU A 232 3.38 38.32 13.92
CA GLU A 232 2.66 38.07 12.66
C GLU A 232 2.73 36.61 12.21
N ARG A 233 3.77 35.87 12.62
CA ARG A 233 3.82 34.42 12.42
C ARG A 233 2.83 33.71 13.35
N ASP A 234 2.67 34.21 14.56
CA ASP A 234 1.73 33.65 15.53
C ASP A 234 0.27 33.95 15.13
N ASP A 235 -0.03 35.12 14.55
CA ASP A 235 -1.40 35.49 14.15
C ASP A 235 -2.03 34.48 13.16
N ILE A 236 -1.29 34.03 12.13
CA ILE A 236 -1.80 33.01 11.20
C ILE A 236 -1.97 31.65 11.89
N ARG A 237 -1.07 31.31 12.82
CA ARG A 237 -1.13 30.05 13.57
C ARG A 237 -2.35 30.04 14.49
N GLU A 238 -2.54 31.10 15.29
CA GLU A 238 -3.66 31.29 16.21
C GLU A 238 -5.02 31.26 15.48
N SER A 239 -5.13 31.98 14.36
CA SER A 239 -6.38 32.03 13.58
C SER A 239 -6.75 30.66 13.01
N VAL A 240 -5.78 29.95 12.44
CA VAL A 240 -6.00 28.60 11.90
C VAL A 240 -6.32 27.59 13.02
N ARG A 241 -5.64 27.69 14.17
CA ARG A 241 -5.95 26.88 15.35
C ARG A 241 -7.40 27.11 15.81
N ALA A 242 -7.85 28.35 15.91
CA ALA A 242 -9.22 28.67 16.30
C ALA A 242 -10.27 28.02 15.37
N PHE A 243 -9.98 27.94 14.07
CA PHE A 243 -10.83 27.23 13.13
C PHE A 243 -10.80 25.70 13.33
N SER A 244 -9.62 25.11 13.55
CA SER A 244 -9.49 23.69 13.93
C SER A 244 -10.27 23.36 15.20
N ASP A 245 -10.18 24.21 16.23
CA ASP A 245 -10.93 24.04 17.49
C ASP A 245 -12.44 24.11 17.25
N ALA A 246 -12.91 25.02 16.40
CA ALA A 246 -14.32 25.11 16.04
C ALA A 246 -14.81 23.86 15.28
N LEU A 247 -13.97 23.27 14.42
CA LEU A 247 -14.25 21.99 13.75
C LEU A 247 -14.33 20.84 14.75
N HIS A 248 -13.39 20.78 15.69
CA HIS A 248 -13.35 19.76 16.75
C HIS A 248 -14.58 19.85 17.65
N GLN A 249 -15.00 21.05 18.05
CA GLN A 249 -16.23 21.29 18.82
C GLN A 249 -17.49 20.84 18.07
N ALA A 250 -17.49 20.93 16.74
CA ALA A 250 -18.55 20.42 15.89
C ALA A 250 -18.47 18.90 15.65
N GLY A 251 -17.47 18.21 16.22
CA GLY A 251 -17.24 16.77 16.02
C GLY A 251 -16.74 16.40 14.63
N LEU A 252 -16.21 17.37 13.88
CA LEU A 252 -15.79 17.21 12.49
C LEU A 252 -14.30 16.83 12.39
N ALA A 253 -14.00 15.90 11.49
CA ALA A 253 -12.72 15.21 11.33
C ALA A 253 -11.62 16.03 10.66
N TYR A 254 -11.44 17.30 11.01
CA TYR A 254 -10.53 18.21 10.30
C TYR A 254 -9.59 18.91 11.26
N PHE A 255 -8.33 18.98 10.86
CA PHE A 255 -7.28 19.73 11.52
C PHE A 255 -6.53 20.55 10.47
N LEU A 256 -6.33 21.83 10.76
CA LEU A 256 -5.56 22.73 9.91
C LEU A 256 -4.38 23.29 10.70
N GLU A 257 -3.31 23.59 9.97
CA GLU A 257 -2.12 24.21 10.51
C GLU A 257 -1.68 25.40 9.68
N GLY A 258 -1.53 26.55 10.33
CA GLY A 258 -1.07 27.80 9.73
C GLY A 258 0.35 28.13 10.17
N ARG A 259 1.24 28.45 9.22
CA ARG A 259 2.63 28.83 9.53
C ARG A 259 3.28 29.66 8.44
N PHE A 260 4.41 30.29 8.76
CA PHE A 260 5.35 30.76 7.75
C PHE A 260 6.44 29.72 7.50
N LYS A 261 6.69 29.37 6.23
CA LYS A 261 7.82 28.53 5.81
C LYS A 261 8.61 29.25 4.72
N SER A 262 9.91 29.44 4.95
CA SER A 262 10.79 30.19 4.04
C SER A 262 10.24 31.58 3.66
N GLY A 263 9.59 32.25 4.62
CA GLY A 263 9.00 33.58 4.43
C GLY A 263 7.62 33.58 3.75
N TYR A 264 7.04 32.43 3.41
CA TYR A 264 5.69 32.34 2.82
C TYR A 264 4.67 31.84 3.84
N PRO A 265 3.44 32.40 3.86
CA PRO A 265 2.36 31.84 4.63
C PRO A 265 1.84 30.55 3.98
N TYR A 266 1.62 29.53 4.80
CA TYR A 266 1.05 28.25 4.40
C TYR A 266 -0.09 27.90 5.32
N ILE A 267 -1.13 27.29 4.76
CA ILE A 267 -2.15 26.56 5.49
C ILE A 267 -2.15 25.13 4.95
N GLN A 268 -1.93 24.16 5.82
CA GLN A 268 -2.01 22.74 5.49
C GLN A 268 -3.27 22.16 6.11
N ALA A 269 -3.94 21.28 5.37
CA ALA A 269 -5.21 20.70 5.78
C ALA A 269 -5.11 19.18 5.91
N TYR A 270 -5.64 18.67 7.01
CA TYR A 270 -5.59 17.28 7.38
C TYR A 270 -6.98 16.77 7.76
N ARG A 271 -7.23 15.51 7.44
CA ARG A 271 -8.29 14.71 8.02
C ARG A 271 -7.77 14.07 9.30
N VAL A 272 -8.54 14.15 10.36
CA VAL A 272 -8.34 13.36 11.58
C VAL A 272 -8.96 11.99 11.34
N GLU A 273 -8.15 10.98 10.99
CA GLU A 273 -8.66 9.62 10.76
C GLU A 273 -9.05 8.96 12.08
N GLU A 274 -8.36 9.29 13.16
CA GLU A 274 -8.56 8.66 14.46
C GLU A 274 -8.12 9.58 15.60
N VAL A 275 -8.96 9.69 16.62
CA VAL A 275 -8.63 10.28 17.91
C VAL A 275 -8.27 9.14 18.86
N VAL A 276 -7.05 9.15 19.37
CA VAL A 276 -6.55 8.15 20.33
C VAL A 276 -6.26 8.83 21.66
N PHE A 277 -6.59 8.15 22.76
CA PHE A 277 -6.16 8.57 24.08
C PHE A 277 -4.98 7.73 24.56
N VAL A 278 -3.95 8.39 25.07
CA VAL A 278 -2.88 7.77 25.86
C VAL A 278 -3.02 8.22 27.31
N VAL A 279 -2.55 7.41 28.25
CA VAL A 279 -2.52 7.78 29.67
C VAL A 279 -1.09 8.20 30.00
N ALA A 280 -0.89 9.47 30.32
CA ALA A 280 0.39 10.04 30.73
C ALA A 280 0.23 10.65 32.13
N GLY A 281 1.02 10.20 33.10
CA GLY A 281 0.94 10.67 34.49
C GLY A 281 -0.41 10.36 35.15
N GLY A 282 -1.10 9.33 34.68
CA GLY A 282 -2.46 8.96 35.15
C GLY A 282 -3.60 9.78 34.51
N ALA A 283 -3.29 10.80 33.71
CA ALA A 283 -4.28 11.60 33.01
C ALA A 283 -4.42 11.16 31.54
N PRO A 284 -5.66 11.14 30.98
CA PRO A 284 -5.85 10.89 29.56
C PRO A 284 -5.38 12.09 28.74
N ARG A 285 -4.58 11.81 27.70
CA ARG A 285 -4.07 12.76 26.72
C ARG A 285 -4.59 12.36 25.36
N ARG A 286 -5.24 13.31 24.69
CA ARG A 286 -5.76 13.14 23.35
C ARG A 286 -4.63 13.29 22.33
N VAL A 287 -4.56 12.40 21.36
CA VAL A 287 -3.61 12.43 20.25
C VAL A 287 -4.35 12.23 18.94
N LEU A 288 -4.08 13.08 17.97
CA LEU A 288 -4.78 13.11 16.68
C LEU A 288 -3.96 12.39 15.62
N SER A 289 -4.57 11.41 14.93
CA SER A 289 -3.95 10.73 13.80
C SER A 289 -4.37 11.42 12.50
N LEU A 290 -3.44 12.13 11.88
CA LEU A 290 -3.67 13.04 10.76
C LEU A 290 -3.27 12.41 9.44
N ARG A 291 -4.20 12.42 8.47
CA ARG A 291 -3.92 12.14 7.06
C ARG A 291 -4.11 13.41 6.26
N ARG A 292 -3.19 13.70 5.34
CA ARG A 292 -3.20 14.94 4.59
C ARG A 292 -4.32 14.98 3.56
N LEU A 293 -5.00 16.12 3.46
CA LEU A 293 -6.02 16.39 2.44
C LEU A 293 -5.51 17.22 1.28
N ASP A 294 -4.61 18.17 1.55
CA ASP A 294 -4.07 19.06 0.52
C ASP A 294 -3.00 18.37 -0.35
N THR A 295 -2.78 18.92 -1.54
CA THR A 295 -1.76 18.44 -2.49
C THR A 295 -0.57 19.39 -2.61
N LEU A 296 -0.27 20.18 -1.57
CA LEU A 296 0.86 21.10 -1.59
C LEU A 296 2.19 20.33 -1.58
N ASN A 297 3.15 20.77 -2.39
CA ASN A 297 4.49 20.17 -2.46
C ASN A 297 5.40 20.62 -1.29
N SER A 298 4.88 20.56 -0.09
CA SER A 298 5.58 20.84 1.16
C SER A 298 5.18 19.77 2.15
N SER A 299 6.03 19.30 3.04
CA SER A 299 5.63 18.26 4.00
C SER A 299 6.55 18.27 5.21
N TYR A 300 6.05 17.79 6.34
CA TYR A 300 6.84 17.66 7.57
C TYR A 300 7.91 16.60 7.41
N ALA A 301 9.12 16.83 7.90
CA ALA A 301 10.14 15.78 7.95
C ALA A 301 9.86 14.77 9.07
N VAL A 302 9.05 15.16 10.05
CA VAL A 302 8.73 14.39 11.26
C VAL A 302 7.53 13.45 11.09
N LEU A 303 7.48 12.39 11.90
CA LEU A 303 6.41 11.38 11.91
C LEU A 303 5.23 11.78 12.78
N GLY A 304 5.49 12.60 13.80
CA GLY A 304 4.53 13.22 14.68
C GLY A 304 5.02 14.60 15.07
N MET A 305 4.17 15.36 15.74
CA MET A 305 4.51 16.67 16.23
C MET A 305 3.62 17.04 17.41
N HIS A 306 4.24 17.61 18.43
CA HIS A 306 3.59 18.45 19.41
C HIS A 306 4.33 19.80 19.43
N ASP A 307 3.57 20.86 19.20
CA ASP A 307 3.99 22.23 19.43
C ASP A 307 3.01 22.86 20.44
N GLU A 308 3.51 23.77 21.28
CA GLU A 308 2.76 24.52 22.31
C GLU A 308 1.47 25.12 21.72
N ASP A 309 1.57 25.51 20.45
CA ASP A 309 0.50 26.15 19.70
C ASP A 309 -0.47 25.20 19.01
N THR A 310 -0.15 23.91 18.88
CA THR A 310 -1.04 22.90 18.24
C THR A 310 -2.05 22.31 19.23
N GLY A 311 -1.79 22.42 20.52
CA GLY A 311 -2.64 21.89 21.58
C GLY A 311 -2.50 20.37 21.72
N ASP A 312 -3.25 19.61 20.92
CA ASP A 312 -3.15 18.14 20.96
C ASP A 312 -1.90 17.65 20.22
N PRO A 313 -1.15 16.67 20.74
CA PRO A 313 -0.19 15.90 19.95
C PRO A 313 -0.80 15.37 18.66
N THR A 314 0.01 15.32 17.60
CA THR A 314 -0.43 14.87 16.28
C THR A 314 0.52 13.82 15.69
N LEU A 315 -0.04 12.89 14.92
CA LEU A 315 0.70 11.91 14.12
C LEU A 315 0.45 12.19 12.63
N HIS A 316 1.48 12.16 11.80
CA HIS A 316 1.35 12.33 10.36
C HIS A 316 1.37 10.96 9.67
N LEU A 317 0.18 10.39 9.46
CA LEU A 317 0.02 9.01 8.97
C LEU A 317 0.67 8.77 7.61
N ASP A 318 0.60 9.73 6.67
CA ASP A 318 1.27 9.59 5.37
C ASP A 318 2.79 9.53 5.50
N ARG A 319 3.37 10.19 6.52
CA ARG A 319 4.81 10.11 6.79
C ARG A 319 5.20 8.79 7.42
N ILE A 320 4.35 8.27 8.29
CA ILE A 320 4.52 6.93 8.85
C ILE A 320 4.41 5.89 7.72
N ASP A 321 3.43 6.00 6.83
CA ASP A 321 3.26 5.09 5.68
C ASP A 321 4.51 5.03 4.81
N VAL A 322 5.07 6.21 4.45
CA VAL A 322 6.32 6.34 3.69
C VAL A 322 7.50 5.75 4.47
N ALA A 323 7.67 6.11 5.75
CA ALA A 323 8.78 5.60 6.56
C ALA A 323 8.71 4.08 6.72
N VAL A 324 7.51 3.52 6.88
CA VAL A 324 7.28 2.08 6.95
C VAL A 324 7.67 1.41 5.65
N ALA A 325 7.18 1.90 4.51
CA ALA A 325 7.40 1.28 3.21
C ALA A 325 8.86 1.39 2.71
N SER A 326 9.51 2.54 2.94
CA SER A 326 10.84 2.85 2.38
C SER A 326 12.02 2.61 3.31
N ARG A 327 11.83 2.67 4.64
CA ARG A 327 12.93 2.54 5.62
C ARG A 327 12.76 1.32 6.51
N ILE A 328 11.58 1.12 7.09
CA ILE A 328 11.38 0.08 8.10
C ILE A 328 11.24 -1.29 7.43
N LEU A 329 10.24 -1.50 6.57
CA LEU A 329 10.00 -2.81 5.94
C LEU A 329 11.25 -3.35 5.22
N PRO A 330 12.01 -2.58 4.41
CA PRO A 330 13.23 -3.10 3.77
C PRO A 330 14.30 -3.56 4.79
N THR A 331 14.43 -2.87 5.93
CA THR A 331 15.32 -3.28 7.02
C THR A 331 14.97 -4.68 7.53
N LEU A 332 13.70 -5.10 7.42
CA LEU A 332 13.20 -6.38 7.91
C LEU A 332 13.51 -7.57 6.98
N ALA A 333 14.21 -7.37 5.86
CA ALA A 333 14.68 -8.45 4.99
C ALA A 333 15.95 -9.13 5.55
N PRO A 334 16.10 -10.47 5.47
CA PRO A 334 17.28 -11.16 5.95
C PRO A 334 18.57 -10.51 5.43
N ASP A 335 19.54 -10.34 6.33
CA ASP A 335 20.84 -9.72 6.05
C ASP A 335 20.81 -8.26 5.53
N ALA A 336 19.63 -7.61 5.49
CA ALA A 336 19.54 -6.20 5.15
C ALA A 336 20.26 -5.33 6.17
N THR A 337 20.97 -4.33 5.64
CA THR A 337 21.72 -3.37 6.45
C THR A 337 20.77 -2.25 6.87
N TYR A 338 20.64 -2.00 8.17
CA TYR A 338 19.98 -0.78 8.65
C TYR A 338 20.84 0.43 8.28
N LYS A 339 20.26 1.41 7.59
CA LYS A 339 20.93 2.67 7.23
C LYS A 339 21.03 3.56 8.47
N LEU A 340 22.09 3.34 9.26
CA LEU A 340 22.33 4.08 10.49
C LEU A 340 22.84 5.50 10.24
N GLY A 341 23.56 5.76 9.15
CA GLY A 341 24.10 7.09 8.84
C GLY A 341 24.02 7.44 7.36
N ASP A 342 24.68 8.55 6.99
CA ASP A 342 24.75 9.02 5.61
C ASP A 342 25.42 8.00 4.66
N ASP A 343 25.13 8.11 3.35
CA ASP A 343 25.60 7.15 2.35
C ASP A 343 27.13 7.05 2.27
N GLU A 344 27.84 8.16 2.51
CA GLU A 344 29.30 8.17 2.51
C GLU A 344 29.85 7.34 3.68
N TRP A 345 29.25 7.45 4.85
CA TRP A 345 29.61 6.65 6.02
C TRP A 345 29.23 5.18 5.87
N MET A 346 28.07 4.88 5.29
CA MET A 346 27.62 3.50 5.07
C MET A 346 28.42 2.75 3.99
N ARG A 347 29.33 3.40 3.25
CA ARG A 347 30.20 2.73 2.26
C ARG A 347 31.23 1.79 2.88
N TRP A 348 31.64 2.04 4.13
CA TRP A 348 32.69 1.28 4.79
C TRP A 348 32.16 -0.04 5.40
N GLU A 349 32.89 -1.14 5.20
CA GLU A 349 32.45 -2.49 5.62
C GLU A 349 32.17 -2.63 7.13
N PRO A 350 32.99 -2.08 8.06
CA PRO A 350 32.66 -2.12 9.49
C PRO A 350 31.30 -1.48 9.82
N ASN A 351 30.93 -0.42 9.08
CA ASN A 351 29.69 0.33 9.30
C ASN A 351 28.49 -0.46 8.75
N LYS A 352 28.64 -1.11 7.60
CA LYS A 352 27.64 -2.06 7.08
C LYS A 352 27.44 -3.24 8.02
N ALA A 353 28.53 -3.79 8.58
CA ALA A 353 28.44 -4.90 9.53
C ALA A 353 27.68 -4.51 10.81
N LEU A 354 27.91 -3.31 11.33
CA LEU A 354 27.11 -2.75 12.42
C LEU A 354 25.64 -2.57 12.01
N GLY A 355 25.38 -1.99 10.83
CA GLY A 355 24.02 -1.84 10.30
C GLY A 355 23.28 -3.17 10.13
N LYS A 356 23.95 -4.25 9.73
CA LYS A 356 23.36 -5.61 9.69
C LYS A 356 23.02 -6.13 11.09
N THR A 357 23.89 -5.90 12.06
CA THR A 357 23.66 -6.29 13.47
C THR A 357 22.43 -5.57 14.02
N ILE A 358 22.33 -4.26 13.80
CA ILE A 358 21.17 -3.44 14.18
C ILE A 358 19.91 -3.91 13.45
N GLY A 359 20.00 -4.13 12.14
CA GLY A 359 18.88 -4.64 11.33
C GLY A 359 18.34 -5.97 11.85
N ALA A 360 19.20 -6.88 12.31
CA ALA A 360 18.78 -8.14 12.91
C ALA A 360 18.01 -7.96 14.22
N VAL A 361 18.40 -6.98 15.05
CA VAL A 361 17.70 -6.65 16.30
C VAL A 361 16.32 -6.07 16.02
N ILE A 362 16.23 -5.09 15.12
CA ILE A 362 14.95 -4.48 14.72
C ILE A 362 14.02 -5.55 14.10
N ARG A 363 14.58 -6.44 13.26
CA ARG A 363 13.83 -7.56 12.67
C ARG A 363 13.21 -8.47 13.71
N ARG A 364 13.95 -8.77 14.79
CA ARG A 364 13.45 -9.58 15.92
C ARG A 364 12.23 -8.91 16.56
N GLU A 365 12.33 -7.63 16.94
CA GLU A 365 11.23 -6.88 17.57
C GLU A 365 9.95 -6.92 16.74
N TYR A 366 10.03 -6.55 15.46
CA TYR A 366 8.86 -6.56 14.59
C TYR A 366 8.32 -7.96 14.32
N ALA A 367 9.19 -8.97 14.18
CA ALA A 367 8.75 -10.35 14.00
C ALA A 367 7.99 -10.86 15.23
N GLU A 368 8.50 -10.60 16.43
CA GLU A 368 7.85 -10.95 17.70
C GLU A 368 6.51 -10.23 17.87
N ALA A 369 6.46 -8.93 17.63
CA ALA A 369 5.24 -8.13 17.71
C ALA A 369 4.17 -8.55 16.68
N LEU A 370 4.59 -9.02 15.50
CA LEU A 370 3.68 -9.47 14.45
C LEU A 370 3.24 -10.93 14.59
N GLY A 371 3.96 -11.75 15.36
CA GLY A 371 3.63 -13.14 15.65
C GLY A 371 3.47 -13.98 14.38
N LYS A 372 2.25 -14.48 14.12
CA LYS A 372 1.95 -15.34 12.96
C LYS A 372 2.28 -14.72 11.59
N ASP A 373 2.37 -13.40 11.51
CA ASP A 373 2.69 -12.70 10.26
C ASP A 373 4.20 -12.56 10.00
N ALA A 374 5.06 -12.96 10.93
CA ALA A 374 6.51 -12.81 10.83
C ALA A 374 7.10 -13.43 9.54
N ALA A 375 6.64 -14.61 9.15
CA ALA A 375 7.14 -15.28 7.94
C ALA A 375 6.76 -14.53 6.65
N ALA A 376 5.56 -13.94 6.60
CA ALA A 376 5.12 -13.15 5.45
C ALA A 376 5.83 -11.79 5.40
N LEU A 377 6.03 -11.16 6.57
CA LEU A 377 6.83 -9.94 6.74
C LEU A 377 8.23 -10.08 6.14
N THR A 378 8.94 -11.17 6.46
CA THR A 378 10.29 -11.44 5.94
C THR A 378 10.31 -11.47 4.41
N LYS A 379 9.35 -12.18 3.79
CA LYS A 379 9.25 -12.27 2.31
C LYS A 379 8.90 -10.92 1.68
N ILE A 380 7.98 -10.17 2.28
CA ILE A 380 7.63 -8.82 1.83
C ILE A 380 8.85 -7.91 1.85
N ALA A 381 9.61 -7.95 2.94
CA ALA A 381 10.80 -7.15 3.08
C ALA A 381 11.87 -7.49 2.02
N GLU A 382 12.13 -8.78 1.77
CA GLU A 382 13.05 -9.22 0.70
C GLU A 382 12.63 -8.70 -0.67
N LEU A 383 11.33 -8.73 -0.97
CA LEU A 383 10.78 -8.22 -2.21
C LEU A 383 10.97 -6.72 -2.33
N LEU A 384 10.77 -5.97 -1.24
CA LEU A 384 10.98 -4.52 -1.21
C LEU A 384 12.45 -4.14 -1.39
N VAL A 385 13.39 -4.90 -0.80
CA VAL A 385 14.83 -4.70 -1.04
C VAL A 385 15.16 -4.93 -2.52
N LYS A 386 14.73 -6.06 -3.09
CA LYS A 386 14.95 -6.37 -4.53
C LYS A 386 14.35 -5.30 -5.45
N ARG A 387 13.19 -4.74 -5.08
CA ARG A 387 12.57 -3.63 -5.81
C ARG A 387 13.38 -2.35 -5.68
N GLY A 388 13.88 -2.06 -4.48
CA GLY A 388 14.76 -0.93 -4.19
C GLY A 388 16.00 -0.94 -5.07
N ASP A 389 16.70 -2.07 -5.15
CA ASP A 389 17.89 -2.24 -5.99
C ASP A 389 17.61 -1.90 -7.47
N ILE A 390 16.47 -2.37 -8.01
CA ILE A 390 16.06 -2.06 -9.39
C ILE A 390 15.75 -0.56 -9.55
N ILE A 391 15.08 0.04 -8.57
CA ILE A 391 14.71 1.45 -8.59
C ILE A 391 15.94 2.36 -8.50
N ASP A 392 16.96 1.97 -7.73
CA ASP A 392 18.21 2.72 -7.65
C ASP A 392 18.96 2.71 -8.98
N GLU A 393 19.00 1.56 -9.68
CA GLU A 393 19.51 1.51 -11.06
C GLU A 393 18.72 2.42 -12.02
N TRP A 394 17.40 2.53 -11.85
CA TRP A 394 16.58 3.46 -12.62
C TRP A 394 16.92 4.91 -12.30
N ARG A 395 17.04 5.27 -11.02
CA ARG A 395 17.41 6.63 -10.58
C ARG A 395 18.76 7.05 -11.15
N ASP A 396 19.76 6.17 -11.10
CA ASP A 396 21.07 6.43 -11.70
C ASP A 396 20.99 6.66 -13.20
N LYS A 397 20.22 5.82 -13.91
CA LYS A 397 20.03 5.96 -15.35
C LYS A 397 19.31 7.26 -15.71
N LEU A 398 18.17 7.52 -15.08
CA LEU A 398 17.34 8.71 -15.32
C LEU A 398 18.07 10.00 -14.91
N GLY A 399 18.84 9.95 -13.82
CA GLY A 399 19.69 11.04 -13.35
C GLY A 399 20.74 11.46 -14.37
N ARG A 400 21.34 10.51 -15.11
CA ARG A 400 22.24 10.82 -16.25
C ARG A 400 21.55 11.58 -17.38
N HIS A 401 20.22 11.48 -17.47
CA HIS A 401 19.38 12.23 -18.41
C HIS A 401 18.74 13.48 -17.78
N LYS A 402 19.15 13.85 -16.56
CA LYS A 402 18.58 14.97 -15.77
C LYS A 402 17.07 14.80 -15.47
N ILE A 403 16.58 13.57 -15.45
CA ILE A 403 15.21 13.24 -15.06
C ILE A 403 15.23 12.87 -13.57
N VAL A 404 14.42 13.56 -12.77
CA VAL A 404 14.26 13.27 -11.34
C VAL A 404 13.15 12.25 -11.18
N PHE A 405 13.48 11.10 -10.60
CA PHE A 405 12.52 10.04 -10.31
C PHE A 405 12.21 9.99 -8.81
N SER A 406 11.11 10.64 -8.43
CA SER A 406 10.58 10.70 -7.06
C SER A 406 9.29 9.89 -6.92
N SER A 407 8.76 9.75 -5.70
CA SER A 407 7.52 9.00 -5.40
C SER A 407 7.61 7.48 -5.62
N THR A 408 8.70 6.88 -5.16
CA THR A 408 8.91 5.41 -5.18
C THR A 408 8.91 4.79 -3.79
N ASP A 409 8.61 5.60 -2.78
CA ASP A 409 8.71 5.24 -1.37
C ASP A 409 7.40 4.61 -0.84
N ASP A 410 6.40 4.43 -1.72
CA ASP A 410 5.13 3.78 -1.43
C ASP A 410 5.24 2.25 -1.40
N LEU A 411 4.28 1.58 -0.76
CA LEU A 411 4.23 0.12 -0.72
C LEU A 411 4.10 -0.51 -2.12
N PHE A 412 3.45 0.17 -3.07
CA PHE A 412 3.35 -0.24 -4.47
C PHE A 412 3.71 0.92 -5.38
N ILE A 413 4.32 0.62 -6.53
CA ILE A 413 4.58 1.66 -7.53
C ILE A 413 3.28 1.93 -8.31
N ARG A 414 2.93 3.21 -8.42
CA ARG A 414 1.72 3.64 -9.14
C ARG A 414 1.76 3.18 -10.61
N PRO A 415 0.67 2.60 -11.16
CA PRO A 415 0.63 2.15 -12.55
C PRO A 415 0.96 3.25 -13.56
N GLU A 416 0.53 4.48 -13.30
CA GLU A 416 0.77 5.64 -14.16
C GLU A 416 2.26 5.99 -14.21
N LEU A 417 2.95 5.84 -13.08
CA LEU A 417 4.39 6.05 -12.99
C LEU A 417 5.14 4.98 -13.79
N LEU A 418 4.75 3.71 -13.70
CA LEU A 418 5.34 2.62 -14.50
C LEU A 418 5.08 2.80 -16.00
N ALA A 419 3.92 3.36 -16.38
CA ALA A 419 3.60 3.70 -17.77
C ALA A 419 4.48 4.85 -18.27
N ALA A 420 4.70 5.89 -17.45
CA ALA A 420 5.56 7.02 -17.79
C ALA A 420 7.04 6.63 -17.99
N LEU A 421 7.48 5.49 -17.46
CA LEU A 421 8.84 4.96 -17.61
C LEU A 421 9.05 4.08 -18.86
N GLU A 422 8.03 3.94 -19.72
CA GLU A 422 8.13 3.17 -20.95
C GLU A 422 9.21 3.72 -21.89
N GLY A 423 10.18 2.88 -22.26
CA GLY A 423 11.32 3.28 -23.10
C GLY A 423 12.46 3.95 -22.33
N GLU A 424 12.17 4.59 -21.20
CA GLU A 424 13.17 5.28 -20.36
C GLU A 424 14.00 4.29 -19.52
N VAL A 425 13.40 3.18 -19.08
CA VAL A 425 14.07 2.12 -18.30
C VAL A 425 14.01 0.76 -19.00
N PRO A 426 14.93 -0.18 -18.71
CA PRO A 426 14.89 -1.51 -19.32
C PRO A 426 13.57 -2.26 -19.07
N ASN A 427 12.92 -2.74 -20.15
CA ASN A 427 11.60 -3.38 -20.07
C ASN A 427 11.57 -4.62 -19.13
N TYR A 428 12.66 -5.39 -19.09
CA TYR A 428 12.74 -6.56 -18.21
C TYR A 428 12.71 -6.19 -16.72
N GLN A 429 13.35 -5.06 -16.34
CA GLN A 429 13.30 -4.54 -14.98
C GLN A 429 11.91 -4.03 -14.64
N ARG A 430 11.26 -3.30 -15.55
CA ARG A 430 9.89 -2.81 -15.35
C ARG A 430 8.91 -3.97 -15.12
N LYS A 431 9.00 -5.02 -15.95
CA LYS A 431 8.23 -6.26 -15.75
C LYS A 431 8.54 -6.90 -14.40
N LYS A 432 9.80 -6.89 -13.98
CA LYS A 432 10.19 -7.45 -12.69
C LYS A 432 9.58 -6.69 -11.50
N VAL A 433 9.52 -5.37 -11.56
CA VAL A 433 8.85 -4.55 -10.52
C VAL A 433 7.35 -4.86 -10.47
N VAL A 434 6.69 -5.05 -11.61
CA VAL A 434 5.26 -5.47 -11.64
C VAL A 434 5.07 -6.86 -11.02
N GLU A 435 5.95 -7.82 -11.31
CA GLU A 435 5.93 -9.15 -10.67
C GLU A 435 6.12 -9.06 -9.15
N ILE A 436 7.03 -8.20 -8.70
CA ILE A 436 7.26 -7.96 -7.26
C ILE A 436 6.00 -7.39 -6.62
N ASP A 437 5.40 -6.33 -7.20
CA ASP A 437 4.18 -5.71 -6.67
C ASP A 437 2.99 -6.68 -6.64
N ASN A 438 2.88 -7.58 -7.63
CA ASN A 438 1.88 -8.66 -7.58
C ASN A 438 2.17 -9.64 -6.43
N SER A 439 3.42 -10.06 -6.26
CA SER A 439 3.83 -10.95 -5.18
C SER A 439 3.59 -10.34 -3.79
N LEU A 440 3.84 -9.02 -3.65
CA LEU A 440 3.53 -8.27 -2.43
C LEU A 440 2.03 -8.33 -2.11
N ALA A 441 1.17 -8.10 -3.10
CA ALA A 441 -0.27 -8.19 -2.92
C ALA A 441 -0.72 -9.61 -2.51
N GLU A 442 -0.19 -10.65 -3.15
CA GLU A 442 -0.49 -12.07 -2.82
C GLU A 442 -0.08 -12.44 -1.39
N LEU A 443 1.02 -11.89 -0.89
CA LEU A 443 1.48 -12.09 0.48
C LEU A 443 0.68 -11.30 1.52
N GLY A 444 -0.30 -10.50 1.09
CA GLY A 444 -1.08 -9.63 1.98
C GLY A 444 -0.27 -8.44 2.51
N ALA A 445 0.69 -7.93 1.71
CA ALA A 445 1.51 -6.79 2.09
C ALA A 445 0.73 -5.57 2.60
N PRO A 446 -0.44 -5.17 2.03
CA PRO A 446 -1.20 -4.03 2.55
C PRO A 446 -1.60 -4.19 4.02
N ARG A 447 -2.00 -5.40 4.43
CA ARG A 447 -2.39 -5.71 5.81
C ARG A 447 -1.19 -5.74 6.74
N ILE A 448 -0.07 -6.30 6.30
CA ILE A 448 1.17 -6.38 7.11
C ILE A 448 1.79 -5.00 7.25
N HIS A 449 1.83 -4.21 6.18
CA HIS A 449 2.23 -2.80 6.21
C HIS A 449 1.38 -2.02 7.22
N ALA A 450 0.05 -2.14 7.18
CA ALA A 450 -0.83 -1.51 8.17
C ALA A 450 -0.53 -1.94 9.62
N ARG A 451 -0.19 -3.21 9.88
CA ARG A 451 0.21 -3.64 11.23
C ARG A 451 1.55 -3.07 11.67
N VAL A 452 2.53 -2.96 10.77
CA VAL A 452 3.83 -2.31 11.06
C VAL A 452 3.63 -0.81 11.28
N HIS A 453 2.79 -0.17 10.45
CA HIS A 453 2.35 1.20 10.64
C HIS A 453 1.75 1.41 12.03
N ASP A 454 0.85 0.55 12.49
CA ASP A 454 0.24 0.69 13.82
C ASP A 454 1.26 0.60 14.97
N LEU A 455 2.29 -0.25 14.84
CA LEU A 455 3.40 -0.33 15.81
C LEU A 455 4.21 0.97 15.84
N VAL A 456 4.57 1.50 14.67
CA VAL A 456 5.31 2.76 14.55
C VAL A 456 4.48 3.93 15.07
N ALA A 457 3.21 4.02 14.66
CA ALA A 457 2.29 5.05 15.11
C ALA A 457 2.10 5.01 16.63
N ALA A 458 2.02 3.83 17.25
CA ALA A 458 1.95 3.71 18.71
C ALA A 458 3.23 4.19 19.40
N SER A 459 4.41 3.90 18.84
CA SER A 459 5.68 4.38 19.38
C SER A 459 5.80 5.91 19.28
N VAL A 460 5.53 6.48 18.10
CA VAL A 460 5.52 7.95 17.89
C VAL A 460 4.47 8.62 18.78
N ARG A 461 3.28 8.02 18.96
CA ARG A 461 2.25 8.56 19.85
C ARG A 461 2.74 8.79 21.27
N ARG A 462 3.52 7.86 21.82
CA ARG A 462 4.08 7.98 23.17
C ARG A 462 5.14 9.07 23.24
N HIS A 463 5.94 9.21 22.18
CA HIS A 463 6.90 10.29 22.04
C HIS A 463 6.20 11.66 22.07
N GLU A 464 5.23 11.89 21.18
CA GLU A 464 4.53 13.19 21.12
C GLU A 464 3.69 13.48 22.38
N ALA A 465 3.16 12.43 23.02
CA ALA A 465 2.46 12.58 24.29
C ALA A 465 3.39 12.95 25.46
N GLN A 466 4.67 12.56 25.40
CA GLN A 466 5.67 13.02 26.37
C GLN A 466 5.90 14.53 26.21
N HIS A 467 6.06 15.02 24.98
CA HIS A 467 6.19 16.45 24.73
C HIS A 467 5.02 17.25 25.30
N ALA A 468 3.78 16.81 25.05
CA ALA A 468 2.59 17.45 25.64
C ALA A 468 2.51 17.32 27.17
N PHE A 469 2.94 16.19 27.72
CA PHE A 469 3.01 16.04 29.17
C PHE A 469 4.01 17.02 29.78
N ASP A 470 5.17 17.20 29.15
CA ASP A 470 6.23 18.09 29.63
C ASP A 470 5.88 19.57 29.49
N TYR A 471 5.16 19.91 28.42
CA TYR A 471 4.66 21.27 28.19
C TYR A 471 3.69 21.72 29.29
N ASP A 472 2.78 20.84 29.70
CA ASP A 472 1.74 21.15 30.68
C ASP A 472 2.22 21.20 32.14
N ARG A 473 3.53 21.05 32.37
CA ARG A 473 4.07 21.03 33.73
C ARG A 473 4.06 22.43 34.33
N ASP A 474 3.69 22.51 35.61
CA ASP A 474 3.84 23.74 36.41
C ASP A 474 5.31 24.17 36.58
N THR A 475 6.22 23.19 36.48
CA THR A 475 7.66 23.41 36.57
C THR A 475 8.37 22.78 35.40
N GLU A 476 9.17 23.61 34.76
CA GLU A 476 10.06 23.24 33.66
C GLU A 476 10.93 22.03 34.07
N LEU A 477 11.11 21.09 33.14
CA LEU A 477 12.01 19.97 33.36
C LEU A 477 13.44 20.44 33.65
N ARG A 478 14.06 19.79 34.63
CA ARG A 478 15.47 20.02 34.99
C ARG A 478 16.34 19.97 33.73
N TYR A 479 17.17 20.98 33.54
CA TYR A 479 18.15 21.00 32.47
C TYR A 479 19.30 20.02 32.75
N PRO A 480 19.48 18.93 31.98
CA PRO A 480 20.48 17.93 32.29
C PRO A 480 21.90 18.43 32.04
N GLN A 481 22.82 18.17 32.97
CA GLN A 481 24.22 18.62 32.89
C GLN A 481 24.91 18.16 31.60
N ALA A 482 24.60 16.95 31.11
CA ALA A 482 25.18 16.43 29.88
C ALA A 482 24.86 17.27 28.64
N LEU A 483 23.69 17.94 28.60
CA LEU A 483 23.36 18.92 27.56
C LEU A 483 24.05 20.25 27.83
N ALA A 484 24.09 20.71 29.09
CA ALA A 484 24.77 21.96 29.47
C ALA A 484 26.26 21.94 29.08
N ASP A 485 26.92 20.80 29.23
CA ASP A 485 28.32 20.59 28.82
C ASP A 485 28.55 20.78 27.32
N MET A 486 27.51 20.64 26.49
CA MET A 486 27.58 20.75 25.02
C MET A 486 27.03 22.06 24.47
N LEU A 487 25.93 22.54 25.06
CA LEU A 487 25.14 23.65 24.53
C LEU A 487 25.27 24.93 25.37
N GLY A 488 25.88 24.86 26.54
CA GLY A 488 26.05 26.01 27.43
C GLY A 488 24.83 26.26 28.31
N ALA A 489 24.59 27.54 28.63
CA ALA A 489 23.47 27.93 29.49
C ALA A 489 22.11 27.73 28.78
N PRO A 490 21.04 27.36 29.51
CA PRO A 490 19.72 27.15 28.92
C PRO A 490 19.02 28.45 28.52
N HIS A 491 19.46 29.57 29.09
CA HIS A 491 18.91 30.90 28.84
C HIS A 491 19.99 31.83 28.31
N ASP A 492 19.61 32.76 27.45
CA ASP A 492 20.45 33.85 26.99
C ASP A 492 20.65 34.92 28.10
N MET A 493 21.37 35.98 27.78
CA MET A 493 21.68 37.06 28.74
C MET A 493 20.44 37.85 29.18
N ASP A 494 19.36 37.80 28.39
CA ASP A 494 18.08 38.45 28.66
C ASP A 494 17.11 37.52 29.42
N GLY A 495 17.54 36.29 29.70
CA GLY A 495 16.74 35.29 30.40
C GLY A 495 15.76 34.54 29.49
N ASN A 496 15.85 34.69 28.16
CA ASN A 496 15.02 33.92 27.25
C ASN A 496 15.62 32.54 27.04
N GLU A 497 14.77 31.51 26.93
CA GLU A 497 15.25 30.16 26.66
C GLU A 497 15.88 30.07 25.27
N VAL A 498 17.06 29.47 25.19
CA VAL A 498 17.75 29.25 23.90
C VAL A 498 17.01 28.15 23.14
N ALA A 499 16.44 28.49 21.97
CA ALA A 499 15.59 27.58 21.20
C ALA A 499 16.21 26.19 20.92
N LEU A 500 17.52 26.13 20.64
CA LEU A 500 18.23 24.86 20.44
C LEU A 500 18.33 24.05 21.74
N VAL A 501 18.54 24.70 22.88
CA VAL A 501 18.58 24.03 24.19
C VAL A 501 17.21 23.49 24.55
N ARG A 502 16.16 24.29 24.34
CA ARG A 502 14.77 23.89 24.52
C ARG A 502 14.45 22.63 23.72
N SER A 503 14.72 22.68 22.42
CA SER A 503 14.53 21.55 21.50
C SER A 503 15.34 20.32 21.94
N ALA A 504 16.64 20.46 22.23
CA ALA A 504 17.46 19.32 22.65
C ALA A 504 16.98 18.68 23.96
N ARG A 505 16.49 19.47 24.92
CA ARG A 505 15.93 18.96 26.17
C ARG A 505 14.59 18.26 25.95
N ALA A 506 13.70 18.84 25.16
CA ALA A 506 12.42 18.24 24.80
C ALA A 506 12.65 16.90 24.09
N GLU A 507 13.51 16.85 23.07
CA GLU A 507 13.84 15.61 22.35
C GLU A 507 14.49 14.55 23.25
N LEU A 508 15.42 14.96 24.14
CA LEU A 508 16.02 14.05 25.11
C LEU A 508 14.97 13.41 26.02
N SER A 509 14.00 14.21 26.47
CA SER A 509 12.83 13.72 27.20
C SER A 509 12.02 12.75 26.32
N GLY A 510 11.46 13.22 25.21
CA GLY A 510 10.60 12.46 24.31
C GLY A 510 11.17 11.08 23.96
N TYR A 511 12.44 11.01 23.54
CA TYR A 511 13.07 9.74 23.17
C TYR A 511 13.38 8.81 24.35
N LEU A 512 13.83 9.31 25.50
CA LEU A 512 14.05 8.45 26.66
C LEU A 512 12.74 7.85 27.16
N SER A 513 11.68 8.66 27.20
CA SER A 513 10.33 8.19 27.53
C SER A 513 9.85 7.18 26.50
N GLN A 514 10.01 7.45 25.21
CA GLN A 514 9.63 6.53 24.14
C GLN A 514 10.33 5.18 24.27
N ILE A 515 11.66 5.16 24.41
CA ILE A 515 12.43 3.92 24.56
C ILE A 515 11.97 3.16 25.80
N ALA A 516 11.83 3.82 26.95
CA ALA A 516 11.44 3.18 28.19
C ALA A 516 10.00 2.64 28.16
N ASN A 517 9.06 3.38 27.57
CA ASN A 517 7.63 3.07 27.57
C ASN A 517 7.18 2.22 26.35
N ASP A 518 7.99 2.03 25.31
CA ASP A 518 7.63 1.19 24.15
C ASP A 518 7.79 -0.31 24.46
N PRO A 519 6.70 -1.09 24.56
CA PRO A 519 6.79 -2.50 24.90
C PRO A 519 7.17 -3.41 23.73
N ALA A 520 7.12 -2.91 22.49
CA ALA A 520 7.24 -3.73 21.29
C ALA A 520 8.49 -3.43 20.48
N THR A 521 8.89 -2.16 20.41
CA THR A 521 9.96 -1.71 19.50
C THR A 521 10.97 -0.72 20.11
N PRO A 522 11.49 -0.96 21.33
CA PRO A 522 12.43 -0.03 21.97
C PRO A 522 13.75 0.15 21.22
N HIS A 523 14.30 -0.90 20.58
CA HIS A 523 15.48 -0.75 19.73
C HIS A 523 15.15 0.01 18.45
N ALA A 524 14.02 -0.24 17.79
CA ALA A 524 13.65 0.55 16.60
C ALA A 524 13.60 2.05 16.92
N SER A 525 13.08 2.42 18.09
CA SER A 525 13.06 3.80 18.60
C SER A 525 14.46 4.35 18.86
N LEU A 526 15.30 3.58 19.57
CA LEU A 526 16.70 3.94 19.83
C LEU A 526 17.48 4.17 18.52
N TRP A 527 17.34 3.27 17.55
CA TRP A 527 18.11 3.33 16.32
C TRP A 527 17.61 4.40 15.35
N HIS A 528 16.33 4.78 15.45
CA HIS A 528 15.82 5.97 14.78
C HIS A 528 16.55 7.23 15.26
N LEU A 529 16.62 7.44 16.59
CA LEU A 529 17.35 8.54 17.20
C LEU A 529 18.85 8.49 16.89
N ALA A 530 19.46 7.30 17.01
CA ALA A 530 20.87 7.12 16.71
C ALA A 530 21.21 7.55 15.28
N GLY A 531 20.26 7.42 14.34
CA GLY A 531 20.37 7.96 13.00
C GLY A 531 20.84 9.41 12.95
N MET A 532 20.31 10.26 13.84
CA MET A 532 20.65 11.69 13.91
C MET A 532 22.09 11.95 14.38
N VAL A 533 22.70 10.98 15.07
CA VAL A 533 24.09 11.03 15.53
C VAL A 533 25.05 10.62 14.40
N PHE A 534 24.63 9.67 13.58
CA PHE A 534 25.43 9.09 12.49
C PHE A 534 25.20 9.73 11.12
N ASP A 535 24.18 10.58 10.94
CA ASP A 535 23.97 11.37 9.72
C ASP A 535 24.53 12.79 9.88
N ARG A 536 25.39 13.21 8.95
CA ARG A 536 26.12 14.49 8.99
C ARG A 536 25.16 15.66 8.76
N ASN A 537 24.08 15.42 8.03
CA ASN A 537 23.10 16.44 7.70
C ASN A 537 22.23 16.82 8.90
N GLU A 538 22.18 15.95 9.91
CA GLU A 538 21.40 16.14 11.14
C GLU A 538 22.24 16.77 12.27
N TRP A 539 23.54 16.93 12.06
CA TRP A 539 24.43 17.47 13.09
C TRP A 539 24.08 18.91 13.45
N GLY A 540 23.94 19.16 14.75
CA GLY A 540 23.57 20.46 15.30
C GLY A 540 22.07 20.62 15.57
N SER A 541 21.24 19.63 15.24
CA SER A 541 19.83 19.58 15.65
C SER A 541 19.65 19.21 17.12
N GLY A 542 18.49 19.51 17.70
CA GLY A 542 18.15 19.11 19.07
C GLY A 542 18.18 17.59 19.24
N GLU A 543 17.66 16.87 18.26
CA GLU A 543 17.63 15.41 18.18
C GLU A 543 19.05 14.81 18.14
N CYS A 544 19.99 15.45 17.45
CA CYS A 544 21.38 14.99 17.42
C CYS A 544 22.02 15.06 18.82
N TYR A 545 21.84 16.17 19.54
CA TYR A 545 22.35 16.33 20.90
C TYR A 545 21.65 15.40 21.90
N ALA A 546 20.33 15.24 21.78
CA ALA A 546 19.57 14.25 22.53
C ALA A 546 20.13 12.84 22.29
N GLY A 547 20.34 12.45 21.03
CA GLY A 547 20.91 11.16 20.64
C GLY A 547 22.28 10.90 21.23
N VAL A 548 23.16 11.91 21.25
CA VAL A 548 24.47 11.81 21.91
C VAL A 548 24.34 11.51 23.40
N VAL A 549 23.46 12.22 24.12
CA VAL A 549 23.24 12.00 25.56
C VAL A 549 22.61 10.64 25.83
N VAL A 550 21.62 10.23 25.04
CA VAL A 550 20.94 8.93 25.18
C VAL A 550 21.91 7.79 24.96
N LEU A 551 22.68 7.78 23.86
CA LEU A 551 23.61 6.69 23.56
C LEU A 551 24.69 6.53 24.63
N GLU A 552 25.33 7.63 25.06
CA GLU A 552 26.35 7.58 26.10
C GLU A 552 25.76 7.20 27.46
N GLY A 553 24.62 7.76 27.82
CA GLY A 553 23.96 7.49 29.09
C GLY A 553 23.53 6.03 29.21
N LEU A 554 22.92 5.47 28.16
CA LEU A 554 22.51 4.07 28.14
C LEU A 554 23.73 3.16 28.21
N ALA A 555 24.80 3.46 27.47
CA ALA A 555 26.05 2.68 27.54
C ALA A 555 26.61 2.64 28.97
N LYS A 556 26.63 3.78 29.68
CA LYS A 556 27.04 3.85 31.10
C LYS A 556 26.15 2.99 31.99
N LYS A 557 24.83 3.10 31.86
CA LYS A 557 23.86 2.28 32.62
C LYS A 557 24.02 0.79 32.37
N LEU A 558 24.55 0.42 31.20
CA LEU A 558 24.80 -0.95 30.78
C LEU A 558 26.26 -1.40 30.99
N GLY A 559 27.06 -0.64 31.77
CA GLY A 559 28.37 -1.05 32.25
C GLY A 559 29.58 -0.52 31.47
N MET A 560 29.39 0.36 30.49
CA MET A 560 30.51 1.06 29.83
C MET A 560 31.03 2.19 30.73
N THR A 561 32.13 1.95 31.44
CA THR A 561 32.66 2.90 32.44
C THR A 561 33.63 3.93 31.87
N THR A 562 34.18 3.69 30.67
CA THR A 562 35.18 4.58 30.05
C THR A 562 34.91 4.73 28.56
N PHE A 563 34.97 5.98 28.08
CA PHE A 563 34.98 6.31 26.65
C PHE A 563 36.39 6.76 26.29
N GLN A 564 37.07 6.02 25.41
CA GLN A 564 38.47 6.28 25.07
C GLN A 564 38.64 7.52 24.19
N GLU A 565 37.70 7.74 23.28
CA GLU A 565 37.76 8.79 22.26
C GLU A 565 36.94 10.03 22.67
N PRO A 566 37.27 11.25 22.18
CA PRO A 566 36.46 12.45 22.46
C PRO A 566 35.07 12.34 21.83
N ARG A 567 34.08 12.98 22.45
CA ARG A 567 32.69 13.02 21.95
C ARG A 567 32.58 13.72 20.59
N PHE A 568 33.33 14.81 20.41
CA PHE A 568 33.36 15.60 19.19
C PHE A 568 34.79 15.67 18.61
N GLN A 569 34.91 15.47 17.30
CA GLN A 569 36.15 15.59 16.53
C GLN A 569 35.81 16.10 15.11
N ARG A 570 35.78 17.43 14.94
CA ARG A 570 35.25 18.09 13.71
C ARG A 570 33.79 17.69 13.40
N GLY A 571 32.96 17.64 14.44
CA GLY A 571 31.61 17.08 14.42
C GLY A 571 31.49 15.93 15.41
N VAL A 572 30.42 15.13 15.36
CA VAL A 572 30.25 13.98 16.23
C VAL A 572 31.29 12.90 15.90
N ASN A 573 32.00 12.36 16.91
CA ASN A 573 32.96 11.28 16.71
C ASN A 573 32.23 9.93 16.51
N ARG A 574 31.98 9.57 15.25
CA ARG A 574 31.23 8.35 14.91
C ARG A 574 31.92 7.06 15.35
N GLU A 575 33.26 7.00 15.41
CA GLU A 575 33.98 5.79 15.83
C GLU A 575 33.69 5.46 17.30
N ARG A 576 33.67 6.48 18.17
CA ARG A 576 33.21 6.36 19.57
C ARG A 576 31.80 5.77 19.63
N PHE A 577 30.89 6.32 18.84
CA PHE A 577 29.48 5.88 18.85
C PHE A 577 29.28 4.51 18.23
N MET A 578 30.18 4.01 17.36
CA MET A 578 30.12 2.64 16.87
C MET A 578 30.33 1.62 17.99
N GLU A 579 31.28 1.84 18.88
CA GLU A 579 31.52 0.94 20.03
C GLU A 579 30.35 0.95 21.01
N ILE A 580 29.77 2.13 21.25
CA ILE A 580 28.52 2.26 22.00
C ILE A 580 27.40 1.48 21.31
N ALA A 581 27.22 1.66 20.01
CA ALA A 581 26.16 1.02 19.26
C ALA A 581 26.26 -0.51 19.29
N LYS A 582 27.48 -1.07 19.20
CA LYS A 582 27.70 -2.52 19.37
C LYS A 582 27.24 -3.02 20.73
N LEU A 583 27.57 -2.32 21.81
CA LEU A 583 27.12 -2.68 23.16
C LEU A 583 25.59 -2.64 23.27
N LEU A 584 24.97 -1.56 22.79
CA LEU A 584 23.53 -1.35 22.87
C LEU A 584 22.77 -2.38 22.04
N ALA A 585 23.23 -2.71 20.84
CA ALA A 585 22.59 -3.72 19.97
C ALA A 585 22.61 -5.14 20.57
N ALA A 586 23.56 -5.43 21.46
CA ALA A 586 23.66 -6.72 22.13
C ALA A 586 22.71 -6.87 23.34
N GLN A 587 22.04 -5.80 23.77
CA GLN A 587 21.16 -5.87 24.93
C GLN A 587 19.78 -6.45 24.61
N PRO A 588 19.14 -7.17 25.55
CA PRO A 588 17.73 -7.47 25.49
C PRO A 588 16.86 -6.21 25.67
N ASP A 589 15.69 -6.20 25.02
CA ASP A 589 14.73 -5.10 25.03
C ASP A 589 14.37 -4.66 26.46
N ALA A 590 14.11 -5.60 27.38
CA ALA A 590 13.79 -5.29 28.77
C ALA A 590 14.91 -4.50 29.49
N LYS A 591 16.17 -4.92 29.31
CA LYS A 591 17.32 -4.22 29.91
C LYS A 591 17.50 -2.83 29.32
N LEU A 592 17.24 -2.66 28.02
CA LEU A 592 17.31 -1.36 27.37
C LEU A 592 16.28 -0.39 27.97
N ARG A 593 15.04 -0.86 28.18
CA ARG A 593 13.96 -0.06 28.80
C ARG A 593 14.24 0.30 30.26
N GLU A 594 14.75 -0.66 31.03
CA GLU A 594 15.19 -0.43 32.41
C GLU A 594 16.32 0.61 32.47
N ALA A 595 17.32 0.50 31.58
CA ALA A 595 18.41 1.47 31.48
C ALA A 595 17.91 2.86 31.08
N ALA A 596 16.97 2.96 30.14
CA ALA A 596 16.35 4.23 29.76
C ALA A 596 15.57 4.88 30.92
N THR A 597 14.81 4.08 31.67
CA THR A 597 14.09 4.54 32.88
C THR A 597 15.05 5.06 33.95
N ALA A 598 16.14 4.32 34.20
CA ALA A 598 17.16 4.71 35.17
C ALA A 598 17.95 5.96 34.72
N LEU A 599 18.21 6.10 33.42
CA LEU A 599 18.89 7.26 32.85
C LEU A 599 18.01 8.51 32.91
N TRP A 600 16.73 8.40 32.56
CA TRP A 600 15.76 9.48 32.73
C TRP A 600 15.80 10.02 34.17
N THR A 601 15.69 9.11 35.15
CA THR A 601 15.67 9.48 36.57
C THR A 601 16.94 10.20 36.99
N GLU A 602 18.11 9.78 36.48
CA GLU A 602 19.38 10.46 36.73
C GLU A 602 19.41 11.87 36.13
N LEU A 603 19.00 12.02 34.87
CA LEU A 603 19.13 13.27 34.12
C LEU A 603 18.15 14.34 34.60
N PHE A 604 16.90 13.95 34.83
CA PHE A 604 15.82 14.88 35.19
C PHE A 604 15.59 14.98 36.71
N GLY A 605 16.13 14.04 37.49
CA GLY A 605 16.06 14.07 38.96
C GLY A 605 14.70 13.67 39.54
N GLU A 606 13.82 13.09 38.73
CA GLU A 606 12.49 12.63 39.10
C GLU A 606 12.13 11.31 38.38
N PRO A 607 11.17 10.52 38.91
CA PRO A 607 10.75 9.29 38.25
C PRO A 607 10.20 9.53 36.84
N LEU A 608 10.47 8.60 35.92
CA LEU A 608 9.87 8.64 34.58
C LEU A 608 8.34 8.47 34.66
N THR A 609 7.63 9.35 33.96
CA THR A 609 6.20 9.22 33.74
C THR A 609 5.90 8.00 32.85
N THR A 610 5.06 7.10 33.34
CA THR A 610 4.54 6.01 32.51
C THR A 610 3.58 6.58 31.47
N ILE A 611 3.81 6.23 30.19
CA ILE A 611 2.93 6.57 29.08
C ILE A 611 2.49 5.27 28.39
N VAL A 612 1.18 5.01 28.41
CA VAL A 612 0.59 3.81 27.78
C VAL A 612 -0.59 4.19 26.91
N ASP A 613 -0.81 3.45 25.83
CA ASP A 613 -2.04 3.59 25.05
C ASP A 613 -3.24 3.17 25.92
N ALA A 614 -4.30 3.98 25.94
CA ALA A 614 -5.52 3.58 26.62
C ALA A 614 -6.06 2.30 25.98
N LYS A 615 -6.47 1.33 26.81
CA LYS A 615 -7.15 0.12 26.29
C LYS A 615 -8.41 0.56 25.56
N ARG A 616 -8.54 0.14 24.31
CA ARG A 616 -9.74 0.33 23.50
C ARG A 616 -10.83 -0.66 23.89
#